data_AF-A0A141REM4-F1
#
_entry.id   AF-A0A141REM4-F1
#
_cell.length_a   1.000
_cell.length_b   1.000
_cell.length_c   1.000
_cell.angle_alpha   90.00
_cell.angle_beta   90.00
_cell.angle_gamma   90.00
#
_symmetry.space_group_name_H-M   'P 1'
#
loop_
_entity.id
_entity.type
_entity.pdbx_description
1 polymer ?
#
loop_
_entity_poly.entity_id
_entity_poly.type
_entity_poly.pdbx_seq_one_letter_code
_entity_poly.pdbx_strand_id
1 'polypeptide(L)'
;DTGYPVFRFAKDVIVNNNEVIEEQERMAKLSGMKDTWTVTAVKPKYQTYVVVIGESARRDALGAFGGHWNNTPFASSVNGLIFADYIAASGSTQKSLGLTLNRVV
;
A
#
# COMPACT_ATOMS: atom_id res chain seq x y z
N ASP A 1 5.12 -27.11 -14.85
CA ASP A 1 5.55 -27.45 -13.48
C ASP A 1 4.38 -27.73 -12.55
N THR A 2 3.92 -28.98 -12.59
CA THR A 2 2.75 -29.54 -11.91
C THR A 2 3.14 -30.14 -10.55
N GLY A 3 3.33 -29.29 -9.54
CA GLY A 3 3.62 -29.71 -8.16
C GLY A 3 2.36 -29.76 -7.29
N TYR A 4 2.17 -30.87 -6.57
CA TYR A 4 1.04 -31.21 -5.69
C TYR A 4 0.42 -30.00 -4.94
N PRO A 5 -0.85 -29.61 -5.27
CA PRO A 5 -1.49 -28.38 -4.77
C PRO A 5 -1.55 -28.27 -3.24
N VAL A 6 -1.76 -29.39 -2.54
CA VAL A 6 -1.86 -29.43 -1.07
C VAL A 6 -0.51 -29.14 -0.40
N PHE A 7 0.58 -29.66 -0.98
CA PHE A 7 1.92 -29.38 -0.47
C PHE A 7 2.30 -27.91 -0.69
N ARG A 8 1.94 -27.33 -1.84
CA ARG A 8 2.07 -25.88 -2.06
C ARG A 8 1.26 -25.09 -1.06
N PHE A 9 -0.02 -25.39 -0.88
CA PHE A 9 -0.87 -24.70 0.08
C PHE A 9 -0.30 -24.73 1.51
N ALA A 10 0.14 -25.91 1.99
CA ALA A 10 0.73 -26.04 3.31
C ALA A 10 2.05 -25.25 3.44
N LYS A 11 2.91 -25.32 2.42
CA LYS A 11 4.15 -24.53 2.36
C LYS A 11 3.85 -23.04 2.36
N ASP A 12 2.91 -22.59 1.54
CA ASP A 12 2.55 -21.19 1.36
C ASP A 12 1.95 -20.62 2.66
N VAL A 13 1.14 -21.40 3.40
CA VAL A 13 0.62 -21.00 4.71
C VAL A 13 1.75 -20.85 5.74
N ILE A 14 2.68 -21.80 5.81
CA ILE A 14 3.79 -21.76 6.78
C ILE A 14 4.74 -20.59 6.47
N VAL A 15 5.14 -20.44 5.20
CA VAL A 15 6.05 -19.38 4.76
C VAL A 15 5.42 -18.01 4.97
N ASN A 16 4.15 -17.82 4.58
CA ASN A 16 3.46 -16.54 4.75
C ASN A 16 3.30 -16.18 6.24
N ASN A 17 3.05 -17.14 7.12
CA ASN A 17 2.95 -16.87 8.56
C ASN A 17 4.29 -16.44 9.16
N ASN A 18 5.40 -17.09 8.77
CA ASN A 18 6.75 -16.68 9.19
C ASN A 18 7.10 -15.28 8.68
N GLU A 19 6.77 -14.97 7.42
CA GLU A 19 6.97 -13.63 6.85
C GLU A 19 6.16 -12.54 7.58
N VAL A 20 4.95 -12.85 8.04
CA VAL A 20 4.12 -11.92 8.82
C VAL A 20 4.75 -11.65 10.19
N ILE A 21 5.25 -12.68 10.88
CA ILE A 21 5.90 -12.53 12.19
C ILE A 21 7.18 -11.71 12.07
N GLU A 22 8.04 -12.02 11.09
CA GLU A 22 9.28 -11.28 10.85
C GLU A 22 9.01 -9.81 10.53
N GLU A 23 7.98 -9.52 9.72
CA GLU A 23 7.58 -8.15 9.41
C GLU A 23 7.01 -7.42 10.62
N GLN A 24 6.25 -8.09 11.49
CA GLN A 24 5.79 -7.50 12.75
C GLN A 24 6.97 -7.14 13.67
N GLU A 25 7.95 -8.01 13.80
CA GLU A 25 9.17 -7.72 14.58
C GLU A 25 9.96 -6.55 13.99
N ARG A 26 10.07 -6.49 12.66
CA ARG A 26 10.73 -5.39 11.96
C ARG A 26 10.00 -4.07 12.19
N MET A 27 8.68 -4.06 12.06
CA MET A 27 7.85 -2.88 12.32
C MET A 27 7.93 -2.43 13.78
N ALA A 28 7.96 -3.35 14.74
CA ALA A 28 8.14 -3.04 16.15
C ALA A 28 9.48 -2.36 16.42
N LYS A 29 10.57 -2.87 15.83
CA LYS A 29 11.91 -2.25 15.92
C LYS A 29 11.92 -0.85 15.31
N LEU A 30 11.32 -0.68 14.13
CA LEU A 30 11.24 0.62 13.45
C LEU A 30 10.41 1.63 14.26
N SER A 31 9.33 1.21 14.91
CA SER A 31 8.47 2.10 15.72
C SER A 31 9.18 2.71 16.94
N GLY A 32 10.23 2.05 17.43
CA GLY A 32 11.05 2.55 18.54
C GLY A 32 12.22 3.43 18.10
N MET A 33 12.49 3.52 16.79
CA MET A 33 13.57 4.36 16.29
C MET A 33 13.11 5.82 16.23
N LYS A 34 13.92 6.72 16.78
CA LYS A 34 13.67 8.15 16.69
C LYS A 34 13.94 8.61 15.26
N ASP A 35 12.98 9.33 14.68
CA ASP A 35 13.16 9.95 13.38
C ASP A 35 14.42 10.82 13.35
N THR A 36 15.27 10.57 12.36
CA THR A 36 16.49 11.35 12.11
C THR A 36 16.25 12.55 11.20
N TRP A 37 15.07 12.62 10.58
CA TRP A 37 14.70 13.70 9.67
C TRP A 37 14.16 14.91 10.42
N THR A 38 14.89 16.02 10.34
CA THR A 38 14.44 17.32 10.82
C THR A 38 14.12 18.23 9.64
N VAL A 39 12.88 18.72 9.58
CA VAL A 39 12.43 19.69 8.58
C VAL A 39 12.99 21.06 8.97
N THR A 40 13.98 21.55 8.22
CA THR A 40 14.68 22.81 8.54
C THR A 40 13.92 24.05 8.06
N ALA A 41 13.26 23.97 6.90
CA ALA A 41 12.36 25.00 6.39
C ALA A 41 11.42 24.44 5.31
N VAL A 42 10.19 24.95 5.27
CA VAL A 42 9.23 24.68 4.18
C VAL A 42 8.56 25.99 3.76
N LYS A 43 8.28 26.13 2.47
CA LYS A 43 7.43 27.21 1.93
C LYS A 43 6.26 26.56 1.17
N PRO A 44 5.26 26.02 1.89
CA PRO A 44 4.26 25.19 1.25
C PRO A 44 3.22 26.06 0.53
N LYS A 45 2.73 25.57 -0.61
CA LYS A 45 1.62 26.21 -1.34
C LYS A 45 0.30 26.07 -0.58
N TYR A 46 0.14 24.99 0.18
CA TYR A 46 -1.05 24.67 0.98
C TYR A 46 -0.64 24.36 2.41
N GLN A 47 -1.47 24.72 3.38
CA GLN A 47 -1.17 24.47 4.81
C GLN A 47 -1.56 23.06 5.24
N THR A 48 -2.60 22.50 4.63
CA THR A 48 -3.18 21.21 5.01
C THR A 48 -3.04 20.23 3.86
N TYR A 49 -2.47 19.06 4.16
CA TYR A 49 -2.37 17.92 3.26
C TYR A 49 -3.13 16.76 3.89
N VAL A 50 -4.03 16.15 3.11
CA VAL A 50 -4.78 14.97 3.53
C VAL A 50 -4.35 13.82 2.64
N VAL A 51 -3.86 12.74 3.27
CA VAL A 51 -3.51 11.49 2.59
C VAL A 51 -4.57 10.45 2.97
N VAL A 52 -5.22 9.87 1.97
CA VAL A 52 -6.20 8.80 2.16
C VAL A 52 -5.56 7.50 1.66
N ILE A 53 -5.43 6.53 2.56
CA ILE A 53 -4.91 5.19 2.23
C ILE A 53 -6.13 4.28 2.10
N GLY A 54 -6.37 3.78 0.89
CA GLY A 54 -7.46 2.84 0.61
C GLY A 54 -7.09 1.41 0.99
N GLU A 55 -8.11 0.56 1.15
CA GLU A 55 -7.96 -0.88 1.43
C GLU A 55 -8.52 -1.68 0.26
N SER A 56 -7.74 -2.63 -0.30
CA SER A 56 -8.16 -3.59 -1.33
C SER A 56 -8.83 -3.03 -2.60
N ALA A 57 -8.74 -1.72 -2.84
CA ALA A 57 -9.35 -1.09 -4.00
C ALA A 57 -8.51 -1.36 -5.25
N ARG A 58 -9.12 -1.99 -6.25
CA ARG A 58 -8.49 -2.31 -7.54
C ARG A 58 -8.92 -1.33 -8.62
N ARG A 59 -8.00 -1.01 -9.54
CA ARG A 59 -8.24 -0.11 -10.67
C ARG A 59 -9.48 -0.48 -11.50
N ASP A 60 -9.60 -1.76 -11.87
CA ASP A 60 -10.68 -2.26 -12.72
C ASP A 60 -12.06 -2.28 -12.04
N ALA A 61 -12.08 -2.18 -10.71
CA ALA A 61 -13.31 -2.10 -9.94
C ALA A 61 -13.81 -0.66 -9.72
N LEU A 62 -13.02 0.37 -10.05
CA LEU A 62 -13.36 1.77 -9.81
C LEU A 62 -13.74 2.48 -11.11
N GLY A 63 -14.97 3.03 -11.16
CA GLY A 63 -15.46 3.75 -12.34
C GLY A 63 -14.55 4.90 -12.80
N ALA A 64 -14.00 5.69 -11.88
CA ALA A 64 -13.07 6.79 -12.14
C ALA A 64 -11.77 6.35 -12.84
N PHE A 65 -11.46 5.05 -12.80
CA PHE A 65 -10.29 4.44 -13.43
C PHE A 65 -10.65 3.58 -14.66
N GLY A 66 -11.87 3.72 -15.19
CA GLY A 66 -12.36 2.95 -16.34
C GLY A 66 -13.00 1.60 -16.00
N GLY A 67 -13.31 1.36 -14.72
CA GLY A 67 -14.09 0.19 -14.30
C GLY A 67 -15.52 0.21 -14.85
N HIS A 68 -16.14 -0.97 -14.92
CA HIS A 68 -17.46 -1.14 -15.54
C HIS A 68 -18.60 -0.41 -14.80
N TRP A 69 -18.46 -0.20 -13.48
CA TRP A 69 -19.50 0.37 -12.63
C TRP A 69 -19.26 1.84 -12.33
N ASN A 70 -20.33 2.64 -12.36
CA ASN A 70 -20.31 4.03 -11.91
C ASN A 70 -20.40 4.12 -10.37
N ASN A 71 -19.37 3.65 -9.67
CA ASN A 71 -19.33 3.57 -8.20
C ASN A 71 -18.41 4.62 -7.54
N THR A 72 -17.85 5.54 -8.33
CA THR A 72 -16.93 6.60 -7.86
C THR A 72 -17.29 7.97 -8.44
N PRO A 73 -18.53 8.46 -8.24
CA PRO A 73 -19.03 9.68 -8.88
C PRO A 73 -18.27 10.94 -8.47
N PHE A 74 -17.83 11.03 -7.20
CA PHE A 74 -17.02 12.15 -6.73
C PHE A 74 -15.66 12.21 -7.43
N ALA A 75 -14.92 11.09 -7.43
CA ALA A 75 -13.60 11.01 -8.06
C ALA A 75 -13.68 11.18 -9.59
N SER A 76 -14.80 10.81 -10.21
CA SER A 76 -15.02 10.96 -11.66
C SER A 76 -15.34 12.41 -12.09
N SER A 77 -15.76 13.28 -11.17
CA SER A 77 -16.21 14.64 -11.47
C SER A 77 -15.27 15.74 -10.96
N VAL A 78 -14.38 15.42 -10.02
CA VAL A 78 -13.44 16.38 -9.46
C VAL A 78 -12.34 16.73 -10.46
N ASN A 79 -11.94 18.00 -10.49
CA ASN A 79 -10.75 18.43 -11.22
C ASN A 79 -9.49 17.99 -10.46
N GLY A 80 -8.91 16.87 -10.86
CA GLY A 80 -7.73 16.28 -10.24
C GLY A 80 -6.87 15.49 -11.23
N LEU A 81 -5.70 15.08 -10.78
CA LEU A 81 -4.81 14.20 -11.54
C LEU A 81 -5.08 12.75 -11.13
N ILE A 82 -5.36 11.90 -12.12
CA ILE A 82 -5.58 10.47 -11.92
C ILE A 82 -4.37 9.72 -12.47
N PHE A 83 -3.72 8.93 -11.61
CA PHE A 83 -2.63 8.03 -11.99
C PHE A 83 -3.21 6.65 -12.32
N ALA A 84 -3.47 6.40 -13.60
CA ALA A 84 -4.11 5.16 -14.04
C ALA A 84 -3.18 3.92 -14.01
N ASP A 85 -1.86 4.10 -13.99
CA ASP A 85 -0.88 3.02 -14.07
C ASP A 85 -0.08 2.84 -12.78
N TYR A 86 -0.67 3.21 -11.64
CA TYR A 86 -0.07 2.94 -10.33
C TYR A 86 -0.08 1.44 -10.02
N ILE A 87 1.07 0.92 -9.58
CA ILE A 87 1.24 -0.46 -9.10
C ILE A 87 1.59 -0.39 -7.62
N ALA A 88 0.85 -1.13 -6.79
CA ALA A 88 1.09 -1.17 -5.35
C ALA A 88 2.47 -1.77 -5.03
N ALA A 89 3.11 -1.28 -3.96
CA ALA A 89 4.42 -1.74 -3.53
C ALA A 89 4.43 -3.23 -3.11
N SER A 90 3.28 -3.78 -2.70
CA SER A 90 3.10 -5.20 -2.42
C SER A 90 1.61 -5.62 -2.49
N GLY A 91 1.36 -6.94 -2.55
CA GLY A 91 0.02 -7.53 -2.60
C GLY A 91 -0.67 -7.72 -1.25
N SER A 92 0.00 -7.48 -0.13
CA SER A 92 -0.59 -7.53 1.22
C SER A 92 -0.52 -6.18 1.94
N THR A 93 -1.50 -5.89 2.81
CA THR A 93 -1.61 -4.60 3.50
C THR A 93 -0.37 -4.28 4.33
N GLN A 94 0.14 -5.24 5.10
CA GLN A 94 1.30 -5.01 5.98
C GLN A 94 2.55 -4.61 5.18
N LYS A 95 2.86 -5.38 4.13
CA LYS A 95 4.02 -5.12 3.29
C LYS A 95 3.84 -3.85 2.45
N SER A 96 2.65 -3.64 1.87
CA SER A 96 2.40 -2.50 0.99
C SER A 96 2.49 -1.17 1.75
N LEU A 97 1.92 -1.11 2.96
CA LEU A 97 2.01 0.09 3.81
C LEU A 97 3.45 0.37 4.23
N GLY A 98 4.16 -0.67 4.69
CA GLY A 98 5.57 -0.56 5.11
C GLY A 98 6.48 -0.08 3.99
N LEU A 99 6.30 -0.58 2.77
CA LEU A 99 7.11 -0.18 1.61
C LEU A 99 6.71 1.18 1.02
N THR A 100 5.44 1.58 1.13
CA THR A 100 4.97 2.86 0.59
C THR A 100 5.37 4.04 1.47
N LEU A 101 5.36 3.87 2.80
CA LEU A 101 5.57 4.96 3.74
C LEU A 101 6.97 5.01 4.36
N ASN A 102 7.76 3.94 4.23
CA ASN A 102 9.14 3.94 4.71
C ASN A 102 10.12 4.05 3.54
N ARG A 103 11.09 4.93 3.71
CA ARG A 103 12.29 4.95 2.87
C ARG A 103 13.28 3.92 3.42
N VAL A 104 13.13 2.66 3.04
CA VAL A 104 14.15 1.63 3.27
C VAL A 104 15.23 1.84 2.21
N VAL A 105 16.42 2.31 2.60
CA VAL A 105 17.62 2.35 1.76
C VAL A 105 18.63 1.37 2.32
#